data_AF-A0AAW0V1N9-F1
#
_entry.id   AF-A0AAW0V1N9-F1
#
_cell.length_a   1.000
_cell.length_b   1.000
_cell.length_c   1.000
_cell.angle_alpha   90.00
_cell.angle_beta   90.00
_cell.angle_gamma   90.00
#
_symmetry.space_group_name_H-M   'P 1'
#
loop_
_entity.id
_entity.type
_entity.pdbx_description
1 polymer ?
#
loop_
_entity_poly.entity_id
_entity_poly.type
_entity_poly.pdbx_seq_one_letter_code
_entity_poly.pdbx_strand_id
1 'polypeptide(L)'
;MEVTFFNILDIVSEKVNDSAAHVLESVEDANLKAKYLKQLEEVLVSCVTVQHKVAITRQAVKETVTRAKDEETKEPDADLYDDLLEESIGELEIDSPLEEAIAQAASLKSFKDLLKQNNVATNSDGDLVPTEFISTFIDPISKKRMTDPVRNKICNHIYDRSSITSMISRSKHTFKCPAIGCGNRNPMKLSDLKEAPDVKRQLTLQQKRQ
;
A
#
# COMPACT_ATOMS: atom_id res chain seq x y z
N MET A 1 31.38 -9.70 -9.50
CA MET A 1 30.54 -8.50 -9.38
C MET A 1 30.44 -8.23 -7.89
N GLU A 2 31.17 -7.25 -7.35
CA GLU A 2 31.08 -6.94 -5.92
C GLU A 2 29.66 -6.47 -5.61
N VAL A 3 28.97 -7.22 -4.76
CA VAL A 3 27.66 -6.85 -4.25
C VAL A 3 27.89 -5.78 -3.19
N THR A 4 27.56 -4.53 -3.49
CA THR A 4 27.59 -3.46 -2.50
C THR A 4 26.31 -3.46 -1.67
N PHE A 5 26.36 -2.88 -0.48
CA PHE A 5 25.19 -2.72 0.39
C PHE A 5 23.98 -2.08 -0.33
N PHE A 6 24.24 -1.04 -1.14
CA PHE A 6 23.22 -0.35 -1.92
C PHE A 6 22.56 -1.27 -2.96
N ASN A 7 23.34 -2.11 -3.64
CA ASN A 7 22.79 -3.07 -4.61
C ASN A 7 21.82 -4.07 -3.95
N ILE A 8 22.07 -4.45 -2.69
CA ILE A 8 21.15 -5.34 -1.95
C ILE A 8 19.81 -4.65 -1.72
N LEU A 9 19.83 -3.37 -1.30
CA LEU A 9 18.60 -2.60 -1.08
C LEU A 9 17.81 -2.34 -2.37
N ASP A 10 18.51 -2.16 -3.50
CA ASP A 10 17.87 -2.05 -4.81
C ASP A 10 17.17 -3.35 -5.21
N ILE A 11 17.84 -4.50 -5.02
CA ILE A 11 17.23 -5.83 -5.27
C ILE A 11 16.01 -6.05 -4.38
N VAL A 12 16.08 -5.67 -3.09
CA VAL A 12 14.92 -5.76 -2.19
C VAL A 12 13.78 -4.88 -2.70
N SER A 13 14.07 -3.66 -3.13
CA SER A 13 13.07 -2.74 -3.66
C SER A 13 12.38 -3.27 -4.92
N GLU A 14 13.13 -3.91 -5.83
CA GLU A 14 12.59 -4.59 -7.00
C GLU A 14 11.67 -5.75 -6.60
N LYS A 15 12.11 -6.61 -5.67
CA LYS A 15 11.31 -7.76 -5.20
C LYS A 15 10.04 -7.35 -4.46
N VAL A 16 10.05 -6.20 -3.79
CA VAL A 16 8.84 -5.63 -3.19
C VAL A 16 7.82 -5.24 -4.26
N ASN A 17 8.25 -4.64 -5.38
CA ASN A 17 7.35 -4.33 -6.49
C ASN A 17 6.76 -5.58 -7.14
N ASP A 18 7.56 -6.62 -7.35
CA ASP A 18 7.07 -7.92 -7.84
C ASP A 18 6.00 -8.50 -6.88
N SER A 19 6.29 -8.45 -5.58
CA SER A 19 5.36 -8.91 -4.54
C SER A 19 4.07 -8.09 -4.51
N ALA A 20 4.16 -6.79 -4.73
CA ALA A 20 3.00 -5.90 -4.81
C ALA A 20 2.11 -6.25 -5.99
N ALA A 21 2.69 -6.50 -7.17
CA ALA A 21 1.95 -6.97 -8.34
C ALA A 21 1.20 -8.28 -8.05
N HIS A 22 1.87 -9.26 -7.43
CA HIS A 22 1.23 -10.51 -7.04
C HIS A 22 0.11 -10.34 -6.02
N VAL A 23 0.26 -9.45 -5.04
CA VAL A 23 -0.79 -9.12 -4.06
C VAL A 23 -2.01 -8.50 -4.76
N LEU A 24 -1.78 -7.63 -5.73
CA LEU A 24 -2.85 -6.98 -6.49
C LEU A 24 -3.66 -7.98 -7.32
N GLU A 25 -2.98 -8.93 -7.95
CA GLU A 25 -3.57 -9.97 -8.80
C GLU A 25 -4.25 -11.09 -8.00
N SER A 26 -3.62 -11.54 -6.91
CA SER A 26 -3.98 -12.82 -6.26
C SER A 26 -4.85 -12.65 -5.01
N VAL A 27 -4.85 -11.48 -4.37
CA VAL A 27 -5.62 -11.25 -3.13
C VAL A 27 -6.97 -10.63 -3.46
N GLU A 28 -8.07 -11.32 -3.18
CA GLU A 28 -9.42 -10.80 -3.43
C GLU A 28 -9.95 -9.93 -2.27
N ASP A 29 -9.58 -10.28 -1.03
CA ASP A 29 -10.02 -9.55 0.16
C ASP A 29 -9.38 -8.16 0.23
N ALA A 30 -10.20 -7.12 0.17
CA ALA A 30 -9.76 -5.74 0.13
C ALA A 30 -8.99 -5.30 1.40
N ASN A 31 -9.37 -5.82 2.57
CA ASN A 31 -8.71 -5.48 3.83
C ASN A 31 -7.35 -6.16 3.92
N LEU A 32 -7.26 -7.43 3.52
CA LEU A 32 -5.99 -8.15 3.46
C LEU A 32 -5.06 -7.55 2.39
N LYS A 33 -5.60 -7.18 1.23
CA LYS A 33 -4.86 -6.50 0.17
C LYS A 33 -4.26 -5.19 0.67
N ALA A 34 -5.07 -4.31 1.25
CA ALA A 34 -4.59 -3.05 1.81
C ALA A 34 -3.52 -3.26 2.90
N LYS A 35 -3.73 -4.24 3.78
CA LYS A 35 -2.76 -4.60 4.82
C LYS A 35 -1.40 -5.02 4.23
N TYR A 36 -1.40 -5.94 3.26
CA TYR A 36 -0.15 -6.42 2.65
C TYR A 36 0.56 -5.32 1.86
N LEU A 37 -0.19 -4.52 1.09
CA LEU A 37 0.40 -3.40 0.36
C LEU A 37 1.02 -2.37 1.32
N LYS A 38 0.39 -2.11 2.48
CA LYS A 38 0.97 -1.24 3.50
C LYS A 38 2.27 -1.79 4.08
N GLN A 39 2.31 -3.09 4.38
CA GLN A 39 3.55 -3.72 4.85
C GLN A 39 4.67 -3.65 3.81
N LEU A 40 4.33 -3.79 2.52
CA LEU A 40 5.30 -3.65 1.44
C LEU A 40 5.80 -2.20 1.29
N GLU A 41 4.92 -1.20 1.46
CA GLU A 41 5.31 0.21 1.49
C GLU A 41 6.26 0.52 2.66
N GLU A 42 5.96 0.02 3.86
CA GLU A 42 6.82 0.16 5.04
C GLU A 42 8.23 -0.41 4.82
N VAL A 43 8.35 -1.54 4.11
CA VAL A 43 9.66 -2.10 3.73
C VAL A 43 10.42 -1.16 2.79
N LEU A 44 9.77 -0.56 1.79
CA LEU A 44 10.41 0.40 0.90
C LEU A 44 10.88 1.66 1.64
N VAL A 45 10.05 2.19 2.54
CA VAL A 45 10.44 3.32 3.41
C VAL A 45 11.66 2.95 4.26
N SER A 46 11.68 1.74 4.82
CA SER A 46 12.82 1.24 5.58
C SER A 46 14.08 1.13 4.72
N CYS A 47 13.99 0.63 3.48
CA CYS A 47 15.13 0.56 2.57
C CYS A 47 15.72 1.96 2.32
N VAL A 48 14.87 2.94 1.98
CA VAL A 48 15.30 4.33 1.74
C VAL A 48 15.91 4.94 2.99
N THR A 49 15.32 4.70 4.16
CA THR A 49 15.83 5.21 5.44
C THR A 49 17.22 4.67 5.75
N VAL A 50 17.42 3.36 5.59
CA VAL A 50 18.71 2.73 5.84
C VAL A 50 19.74 3.18 4.80
N GLN A 51 19.34 3.30 3.53
CA GLN A 51 20.18 3.81 2.46
C GLN A 51 20.69 5.22 2.76
N HIS A 52 19.78 6.10 3.20
CA HIS A 52 20.08 7.46 3.57
C HIS A 52 21.04 7.53 4.76
N LYS A 53 20.75 6.81 5.86
CA LYS A 53 21.63 6.75 7.03
C LYS A 53 23.03 6.26 6.68
N VAL A 54 23.15 5.20 5.89
CA VAL A 54 24.47 4.69 5.46
C VAL A 54 25.21 5.70 4.58
N ALA A 55 24.50 6.45 3.73
CA ALA A 55 25.11 7.51 2.93
C ALA A 55 25.65 8.65 3.82
N ILE A 56 24.86 9.10 4.80
CA ILE A 56 25.25 10.13 5.77
C ILE A 56 26.45 9.67 6.59
N THR A 57 26.37 8.51 7.24
CA THR A 57 27.47 7.98 8.05
C THR A 57 28.74 7.79 7.21
N ARG A 58 28.63 7.30 5.97
CA ARG A 58 29.78 7.16 5.08
C ARG A 58 30.41 8.50 4.74
N GLN A 59 29.63 9.57 4.61
CA GLN A 59 30.12 10.91 4.35
C GLN A 59 30.75 11.51 5.60
N ALA A 60 30.09 11.42 6.75
CA ALA A 60 30.59 11.86 8.04
C ALA A 60 31.96 11.22 8.36
N VAL A 61 32.10 9.90 8.20
CA VAL A 61 33.38 9.20 8.41
C VAL A 61 34.50 9.77 7.52
N LYS A 62 34.21 10.14 6.27
CA LYS A 62 35.23 10.76 5.39
C LYS A 62 35.62 12.15 5.88
N GLU A 63 34.66 12.94 6.32
CA GLU A 63 34.88 14.29 6.83
C GLU A 63 35.67 14.27 8.14
N THR A 64 35.30 13.40 9.08
CA THR A 64 36.04 13.16 10.32
C THR A 64 37.48 12.74 10.05
N VAL A 65 37.70 11.78 9.15
CA VAL A 65 39.05 11.33 8.77
C VAL A 65 39.86 12.44 8.08
N THR A 66 39.21 13.34 7.35
CA THR A 66 39.89 14.46 6.69
C THR A 66 40.28 15.51 7.71
N ARG A 67 39.35 15.93 8.59
CA ARG A 67 39.61 16.88 9.68
C ARG A 67 40.72 16.41 10.62
N ALA A 68 40.72 15.14 10.99
CA ALA A 68 41.73 14.56 11.86
C ALA A 68 43.13 14.47 11.22
N LYS A 69 43.24 14.55 9.88
CA LYS A 69 44.53 14.57 9.18
C LYS A 69 45.12 15.98 9.01
N ASP A 70 44.28 17.01 9.05
CA ASP A 70 44.69 18.41 8.90
C ASP A 70 45.22 19.00 10.23
N GLU A 71 44.87 18.42 11.37
CA GLU A 71 45.47 18.74 12.67
C GLU A 71 46.82 18.00 12.84
N GLU A 72 47.94 18.64 12.47
CA GLU A 72 49.31 18.06 12.49
C GLU A 72 49.85 17.61 13.88
N THR A 73 49.03 17.39 14.91
CA THR A 73 49.55 17.19 16.27
C THR A 73 48.75 16.20 17.11
N LYS A 74 49.43 15.08 17.43
CA LYS A 74 49.08 13.97 18.34
C LYS A 74 48.02 13.01 17.79
N GLU A 75 48.28 11.71 17.95
CA GLU A 75 47.27 10.68 17.72
C GLU A 75 46.00 11.07 18.48
N PRO A 76 44.88 11.34 17.79
CA PRO A 76 43.68 11.79 18.46
C PRO A 76 43.14 10.65 19.33
N ASP A 77 42.68 11.02 20.52
CA ASP A 77 42.01 10.08 21.43
C ASP A 77 40.79 9.47 20.73
N ALA A 78 40.46 8.21 21.03
CA ALA A 78 39.31 7.54 20.43
C ALA A 78 38.01 8.31 20.72
N ASP A 79 37.93 8.92 21.90
CA ASP A 79 36.80 9.77 22.31
C ASP A 79 36.63 11.01 21.41
N LEU A 80 37.72 11.57 20.86
CA LEU A 80 37.65 12.72 19.95
C LEU A 80 37.07 12.34 18.58
N TYR A 81 37.35 11.13 18.08
CA TYR A 81 36.80 10.65 16.81
C TYR A 81 35.29 10.39 16.91
N ASP A 82 34.83 9.86 18.03
CA ASP A 82 33.41 9.62 18.27
C ASP A 82 32.63 10.95 18.34
N ASP A 83 33.14 11.94 19.08
CA ASP A 83 32.52 13.27 19.17
C ASP A 83 32.45 13.97 17.80
N LEU A 84 33.56 13.97 17.04
CA LEU A 84 33.60 14.57 15.71
C LEU A 84 32.71 13.85 14.69
N LEU A 85 32.56 12.53 14.84
CA LEU A 85 31.68 11.74 13.98
C LEU A 85 30.22 12.06 14.27
N GLU A 86 29.83 12.16 15.55
CA GLU A 86 28.47 12.50 15.95
C GLU A 86 28.09 13.92 15.49
N GLU A 87 29.00 14.90 15.65
CA GLU A 87 28.84 16.25 15.11
C GLU A 87 28.63 16.23 13.59
N SER A 88 29.51 15.54 12.86
CA SER A 88 29.44 15.47 11.39
C SER A 88 28.15 14.78 10.90
N ILE A 89 27.67 13.74 11.60
CA ILE A 89 26.38 13.11 11.28
C ILE A 89 25.24 14.11 11.49
N GLY A 90 25.22 14.80 12.64
CA GLY A 90 24.16 15.76 12.96
C GLY A 90 24.07 16.92 11.95
N GLU A 91 25.20 17.48 11.53
CA GLU A 91 25.26 18.53 10.50
C GLU A 91 24.70 18.02 9.17
N LEU A 92 25.11 16.84 8.73
CA LEU A 92 24.66 16.25 7.46
C LEU A 92 23.18 15.84 7.47
N GLU A 93 22.63 15.40 8.60
CA GLU A 93 21.19 15.11 8.75
C GLU A 93 20.32 16.37 8.62
N ILE A 94 20.84 17.54 9.00
CA ILE A 94 20.17 18.83 8.80
C ILE A 94 20.17 19.22 7.32
N ASP A 95 21.31 19.05 6.65
CA ASP A 95 21.48 19.42 5.24
C ASP A 95 20.80 18.46 4.27
N SER A 96 20.59 17.20 4.70
CA SER A 96 19.88 16.19 3.92
C SER A 96 18.79 15.54 4.76
N PRO A 97 17.60 16.16 4.86
CA PRO A 97 16.50 15.61 5.65
C PRO A 97 15.99 14.28 5.10
N LEU A 98 15.71 13.32 6.00
CA LEU A 98 15.20 12.00 5.64
C LEU A 98 13.86 12.08 4.87
N GLU A 99 12.99 13.03 5.24
CA GLU A 99 11.69 13.23 4.59
C GLU A 99 11.84 13.56 3.12
N GLU A 100 12.85 14.35 2.76
CA GLU A 100 13.14 14.70 1.37
C GLU A 100 13.66 13.49 0.59
N ALA A 101 14.55 12.70 1.21
CA ALA A 101 15.03 11.45 0.61
C ALA A 101 13.89 10.45 0.34
N ILE A 102 12.95 10.31 1.28
CA ILE A 102 11.75 9.48 1.13
C ILE A 102 10.85 10.02 0.00
N ALA A 103 10.63 11.33 -0.07
CA ALA A 103 9.78 11.95 -1.08
C ALA A 103 10.34 11.79 -2.51
N GLN A 104 11.67 11.80 -2.66
CA GLN A 104 12.35 11.70 -3.95
C GLN A 104 12.69 10.25 -4.36
N ALA A 105 12.49 9.27 -3.48
CA ALA A 105 12.85 7.88 -3.75
C ALA A 105 12.11 7.29 -4.96
N ALA A 106 12.87 6.87 -5.97
CA ALA A 106 12.34 6.28 -7.20
C ALA A 106 11.58 4.96 -6.95
N SER A 107 11.99 4.19 -5.94
CA SER A 107 11.33 2.94 -5.52
C SER A 107 9.91 3.20 -5.01
N LEU A 108 9.73 4.17 -4.11
CA LEU A 108 8.43 4.58 -3.59
C LEU A 108 7.55 5.22 -4.66
N LYS A 109 8.12 6.02 -5.56
CA LYS A 109 7.39 6.58 -6.69
C LYS A 109 6.84 5.47 -7.60
N SER A 110 7.69 4.53 -8.00
CA SER A 110 7.31 3.38 -8.83
C SER A 110 6.22 2.54 -8.17
N PHE A 111 6.35 2.29 -6.86
CA PHE A 111 5.35 1.58 -6.07
C PHE A 111 3.99 2.31 -6.06
N LYS A 112 4.00 3.62 -5.77
CA LYS A 112 2.78 4.45 -5.81
C LYS A 112 2.13 4.51 -7.18
N ASP A 113 2.92 4.53 -8.25
CA ASP A 113 2.40 4.50 -9.62
C ASP A 113 1.76 3.15 -9.96
N LEU A 114 2.35 2.04 -9.52
CA LEU A 114 1.78 0.69 -9.63
C LEU A 114 0.44 0.57 -8.89
N LEU A 115 0.32 1.16 -7.70
CA LEU A 115 -0.93 1.21 -6.93
C LEU A 115 -2.03 2.00 -7.66
N LYS A 116 -1.68 3.17 -8.21
CA LYS A 116 -2.61 4.02 -8.99
C LYS A 116 -3.12 3.30 -10.23
N GLN A 117 -2.24 2.63 -10.97
CA GLN A 117 -2.61 1.85 -12.16
C GLN A 117 -3.62 0.74 -11.83
N ASN A 118 -3.58 0.23 -10.59
CA ASN A 118 -4.48 -0.81 -10.09
C ASN A 118 -5.67 -0.27 -9.27
N ASN A 119 -5.96 1.03 -9.36
CA ASN A 119 -7.08 1.70 -8.67
C ASN A 119 -7.11 1.47 -7.15
N VAL A 120 -5.95 1.32 -6.51
CA VAL A 120 -5.86 1.29 -5.05
C VAL A 120 -5.96 2.72 -4.51
N ALA A 121 -6.85 2.95 -3.56
CA ALA A 121 -7.07 4.28 -3.01
C ALA A 121 -5.94 4.67 -2.05
N THR A 122 -5.38 5.85 -2.25
CA THR A 122 -4.45 6.52 -1.33
C THR A 122 -5.08 7.84 -0.87
N ASN A 123 -4.79 8.30 0.35
CA ASN A 123 -5.22 9.63 0.81
C ASN A 123 -4.33 10.74 0.22
N SER A 124 -4.60 12.00 0.56
CA SER A 124 -3.79 13.14 0.10
C SER A 124 -2.33 13.07 0.54
N ASP A 125 -2.06 12.33 1.62
CA ASP A 125 -0.73 12.15 2.20
C ASP A 125 -0.02 10.91 1.61
N GLY A 126 -0.68 10.20 0.68
CA GLY A 126 -0.16 9.02 0.01
C GLY A 126 -0.25 7.73 0.82
N ASP A 127 -0.79 7.74 2.04
CA ASP A 127 -1.02 6.55 2.86
C ASP A 127 -2.14 5.71 2.23
N LEU A 128 -1.91 4.39 2.21
CA LEU A 128 -2.86 3.40 1.72
C LEU A 128 -4.11 3.43 2.59
N VAL A 129 -5.18 4.01 2.04
CA VAL A 129 -6.48 3.95 2.68
C VAL A 129 -7.09 2.61 2.32
N PRO A 130 -7.66 1.87 3.28
CA PRO A 130 -8.53 0.75 2.95
C PRO A 130 -9.50 1.21 1.88
N THR A 131 -9.39 0.63 0.68
CA THR A 131 -10.15 1.04 -0.49
C THR A 131 -11.63 0.87 -0.17
N GLU A 132 -12.30 1.93 0.30
CA GLU A 132 -13.75 2.05 0.23
C GLU A 132 -14.07 2.38 -1.24
N PHE A 133 -13.88 1.34 -2.06
CA PHE A 133 -13.97 1.25 -3.51
C PHE A 133 -15.15 2.03 -4.09
N ILE A 134 -14.85 2.98 -4.98
CA ILE A 134 -15.84 3.59 -5.88
C ILE A 134 -16.47 2.53 -6.81
N SER A 135 -15.81 1.39 -7.05
CA SER A 135 -16.37 0.27 -7.84
C SER A 135 -17.29 -0.69 -7.06
N THR A 136 -17.28 -0.67 -5.71
CA THR A 136 -18.17 -1.52 -4.90
C THR A 136 -19.61 -1.04 -4.91
N PHE A 137 -19.91 0.14 -5.44
CA PHE A 137 -21.28 0.65 -5.50
C PHE A 137 -21.99 0.38 -6.82
N ILE A 138 -21.34 -0.23 -7.81
CA ILE A 138 -22.01 -0.60 -9.05
C ILE A 138 -22.57 -2.02 -8.92
N ASP A 139 -23.87 -2.16 -9.11
CA ASP A 139 -24.56 -3.44 -9.08
C ASP A 139 -24.09 -4.35 -10.23
N PRO A 140 -23.60 -5.57 -9.96
CA PRO A 140 -23.15 -6.49 -11.00
C PRO A 140 -24.23 -6.85 -12.04
N ILE A 141 -25.51 -6.76 -11.65
CA ILE A 141 -26.67 -7.12 -12.47
C ILE A 141 -27.15 -5.94 -13.33
N SER A 142 -27.52 -4.82 -12.69
CA SER A 142 -28.09 -3.67 -13.39
C SER A 142 -27.06 -2.72 -13.99
N LYS A 143 -25.78 -2.85 -13.59
CA LYS A 143 -24.67 -1.93 -13.94
C LYS A 143 -24.94 -0.47 -13.53
N LYS A 144 -25.88 -0.26 -12.61
CA LYS A 144 -26.21 1.05 -12.02
C LYS A 144 -25.65 1.17 -10.62
N ARG A 145 -25.56 2.39 -10.11
CA ARG A 145 -25.21 2.64 -8.71
C ARG A 145 -26.27 2.02 -7.78
N MET A 146 -25.84 1.25 -6.81
CA MET A 146 -26.69 0.61 -5.81
C MET A 146 -27.35 1.65 -4.90
N THR A 147 -28.61 1.39 -4.57
CA THR A 147 -29.43 2.22 -3.68
C THR A 147 -29.74 1.49 -2.39
N ASP A 148 -29.97 0.18 -2.47
CA ASP A 148 -30.24 -0.67 -1.32
C ASP A 148 -29.40 -1.96 -1.38
N PRO A 149 -28.17 -1.93 -0.84
CA PRO A 149 -27.23 -3.05 -0.98
C PRO A 149 -27.63 -4.23 -0.09
N VAL A 150 -27.64 -5.42 -0.67
CA VAL A 150 -27.83 -6.70 0.02
C VAL A 150 -26.68 -7.65 -0.29
N ARG A 151 -26.34 -8.50 0.67
CA ARG A 151 -25.21 -9.43 0.60
C ARG A 151 -25.70 -10.88 0.61
N ASN A 152 -25.13 -11.72 -0.26
CA ASN A 152 -25.34 -13.15 -0.16
C ASN A 152 -24.55 -13.73 1.03
N LYS A 153 -25.21 -14.47 1.93
CA LYS A 153 -24.61 -15.06 3.14
C LYS A 153 -23.57 -16.15 2.85
N ILE A 154 -23.61 -16.76 1.67
CA ILE A 154 -22.74 -17.90 1.28
C ILE A 154 -21.45 -17.41 0.63
N CYS A 155 -21.53 -16.49 -0.33
CA CYS A 155 -20.36 -16.00 -1.09
C CYS A 155 -19.98 -14.54 -0.79
N ASN A 156 -20.70 -13.86 0.10
CA ASN A 156 -20.43 -12.47 0.53
C ASN A 156 -20.44 -11.38 -0.56
N HIS A 157 -20.86 -11.70 -1.79
CA HIS A 157 -21.08 -10.73 -2.86
C HIS A 157 -22.29 -9.83 -2.60
N ILE A 158 -22.21 -8.59 -3.08
CA ILE A 158 -23.18 -7.52 -2.84
C ILE A 158 -23.91 -7.18 -4.15
N TYR A 159 -25.20 -6.89 -4.04
CA TYR A 159 -26.10 -6.54 -5.14
C TYR A 159 -27.08 -5.46 -4.71
N ASP A 160 -27.73 -4.78 -5.65
CA ASP A 160 -28.91 -3.99 -5.34
C ASP A 160 -30.10 -4.91 -5.08
N ARG A 161 -30.88 -4.68 -4.00
CA ARG A 161 -32.02 -5.54 -3.65
C ARG A 161 -33.00 -5.71 -4.80
N SER A 162 -33.29 -4.63 -5.53
CA SER A 162 -34.31 -4.64 -6.57
C SER A 162 -33.90 -5.54 -7.74
N SER A 163 -32.62 -5.48 -8.15
CA SER A 163 -32.08 -6.23 -9.27
C SER A 163 -31.94 -7.71 -8.96
N ILE A 164 -31.38 -8.04 -7.78
CA ILE A 164 -31.17 -9.43 -7.37
C ILE A 164 -32.50 -10.18 -7.14
N THR A 165 -33.47 -9.53 -6.52
CA THR A 165 -34.80 -10.11 -6.27
C THR A 165 -35.53 -10.38 -7.58
N SER A 166 -35.40 -9.45 -8.54
CA SER A 166 -35.96 -9.61 -9.88
C SER A 166 -35.30 -10.76 -10.66
N MET A 167 -33.98 -10.97 -10.52
CA MET A 167 -33.29 -12.07 -11.19
C MET A 167 -33.61 -13.44 -10.56
N ILE A 168 -33.64 -13.53 -9.23
CA ILE A 168 -34.00 -14.77 -8.52
C ILE A 168 -35.44 -15.20 -8.87
N SER A 169 -36.38 -14.26 -8.90
CA SER A 169 -37.79 -14.56 -9.23
C SER A 169 -37.99 -14.99 -10.70
N ARG A 170 -37.30 -14.35 -11.65
CA ARG A 170 -37.44 -14.67 -13.09
C ARG A 170 -36.80 -15.99 -13.51
N SER A 171 -35.79 -16.44 -12.77
CA SER A 171 -34.93 -17.56 -13.16
C SER A 171 -35.42 -18.94 -12.71
N LYS A 172 -36.61 -19.05 -12.09
CA LYS A 172 -37.20 -20.33 -11.63
C LYS A 172 -36.20 -21.22 -10.86
N HIS A 173 -35.45 -20.62 -9.93
CA HIS A 173 -34.43 -21.31 -9.10
C HIS A 173 -33.20 -21.84 -9.85
N THR A 174 -32.85 -21.28 -11.00
CA THR A 174 -31.62 -21.65 -11.73
C THR A 174 -30.52 -20.59 -11.64
N PHE A 175 -30.84 -19.38 -11.16
CA PHE A 175 -29.88 -18.28 -11.11
C PHE A 175 -28.79 -18.50 -10.06
N LYS A 176 -27.54 -18.34 -10.50
CA LYS A 176 -26.34 -18.43 -9.67
C LYS A 176 -25.75 -17.03 -9.48
N CYS A 177 -24.80 -16.94 -8.56
CA CYS A 177 -24.07 -15.70 -8.32
C CYS A 177 -23.48 -15.15 -9.65
N PRO A 178 -23.79 -13.90 -10.03
CA PRO A 178 -23.30 -13.30 -11.28
C PRO A 178 -21.84 -12.84 -11.20
N ALA A 179 -21.20 -12.88 -10.03
CA ALA A 179 -19.78 -12.61 -9.91
C ALA A 179 -18.97 -13.71 -10.62
N ILE A 180 -18.12 -13.29 -11.56
CA ILE A 180 -17.26 -14.19 -12.34
C ILE A 180 -16.37 -14.97 -11.38
N GLY A 181 -16.26 -16.29 -11.59
CA GLY A 181 -15.43 -17.15 -10.74
C GLY A 181 -16.01 -17.48 -9.36
N CYS A 182 -17.26 -17.09 -9.06
CA CYS A 182 -17.83 -17.36 -7.75
C CYS A 182 -17.88 -18.86 -7.42
N GLY A 183 -17.29 -19.24 -6.27
CA GLY A 183 -17.29 -20.61 -5.77
C GLY A 183 -18.67 -21.14 -5.31
N ASN A 184 -19.68 -20.28 -5.17
CA ASN A 184 -21.03 -20.71 -4.82
C ASN A 184 -21.73 -21.33 -6.05
N ARG A 185 -21.75 -22.67 -6.08
CA ARG A 185 -22.36 -23.44 -7.18
C ARG A 185 -23.87 -23.62 -7.03
N ASN A 186 -24.44 -23.31 -5.87
CA ASN A 186 -25.86 -23.48 -5.58
C ASN A 186 -26.68 -22.33 -6.18
N PRO A 187 -27.93 -22.60 -6.64
CA PRO A 187 -28.84 -21.54 -7.03
C PRO A 187 -29.15 -20.62 -5.85
N MET A 188 -29.19 -19.32 -6.11
CA MET A 188 -29.46 -18.32 -5.08
C MET A 188 -30.94 -18.28 -4.70
N LYS A 189 -31.21 -18.15 -3.40
CA LYS A 189 -32.55 -17.96 -2.85
C LYS A 189 -32.65 -16.60 -2.16
N LEU A 190 -33.87 -16.08 -2.04
CA LEU A 190 -34.12 -14.83 -1.30
C LEU A 190 -33.70 -14.94 0.18
N SER A 191 -33.82 -16.14 0.76
CA SER A 191 -33.36 -16.44 2.13
C SER A 191 -31.84 -16.28 2.33
N ASP A 192 -31.07 -16.36 1.24
CA ASP A 192 -29.62 -16.29 1.28
C ASP A 192 -29.14 -14.84 1.30
N LEU A 193 -30.04 -13.86 1.11
CA LEU A 193 -29.72 -12.44 1.16
C LEU A 193 -29.83 -11.92 2.60
N LYS A 194 -28.88 -11.07 2.98
CA LYS A 194 -28.91 -10.27 4.22
C LYS A 194 -28.68 -8.80 3.90
N GLU A 195 -29.13 -7.93 4.78
CA GLU A 195 -28.78 -6.51 4.76
C GLU A 195 -27.26 -6.32 4.79
N ALA A 196 -26.79 -5.30 4.06
CA ALA A 196 -25.39 -4.86 4.08
C ALA A 196 -25.31 -3.42 4.67
N PRO A 197 -25.54 -3.25 5.99
CA PRO A 197 -25.57 -1.92 6.62
C PRO A 197 -24.21 -1.19 6.54
N ASP A 198 -23.12 -1.96 6.52
CA ASP A 198 -21.76 -1.51 6.24
C ASP A 198 -21.66 -0.79 4.89
N VAL A 199 -22.13 -1.43 3.81
CA VAL A 199 -22.10 -0.88 2.45
C VAL A 199 -23.06 0.30 2.32
N LYS A 200 -24.23 0.23 2.96
CA LYS A 200 -25.21 1.32 2.99
C LYS A 200 -24.68 2.58 3.67
N ARG A 201 -23.93 2.42 4.77
CA ARG A 201 -23.23 3.51 5.44
C ARG A 201 -22.20 4.16 4.51
N GLN A 202 -21.41 3.36 3.79
CA GLN A 202 -20.40 3.87 2.85
C GLN A 202 -21.04 4.61 1.65
N LEU A 203 -22.13 4.09 1.08
CA LEU A 203 -22.92 4.79 0.04
C LEU A 203 -23.35 6.20 0.49
N THR A 204 -23.82 6.30 1.74
CA THR A 204 -24.30 7.56 2.32
C THR A 204 -23.15 8.56 2.55
N LEU A 205 -21.99 8.08 2.98
CA LEU A 205 -20.80 8.92 3.19
C LEU A 205 -20.25 9.48 1.87
N GLN A 206 -20.29 8.71 0.78
CA GLN A 206 -19.90 9.21 -0.54
C GLN A 206 -20.86 10.28 -1.08
N GLN A 207 -22.17 10.13 -0.87
CA GLN A 207 -23.15 11.13 -1.35
C GLN A 207 -22.98 12.48 -0.66
N LYS A 208 -22.51 12.52 0.59
CA LYS A 208 -22.23 13.77 1.31
C LYS A 208 -20.95 14.48 0.87
N ARG A 209 -20.10 13.82 0.09
CA ARG A 209 -18.83 14.35 -0.43
C ARG A 209 -18.94 14.94 -1.84
N GLN A 210 -20.10 14.81 -2.48
CA GLN A 210 -20.45 15.40 -3.78
C GLN A 210 -21.35 16.61 -3.56
#